data_AF-A0A537JBE6-F1
#
_entry.id   AF-A0A537JBE6-F1
#
_cell.length_a   1.000
_cell.length_b   1.000
_cell.length_c   1.000
_cell.angle_alpha   90.00
_cell.angle_beta   90.00
_cell.angle_gamma   90.00
#
_symmetry.space_group_name_H-M   'P 1'
#
loop_
_entity.id
_entity.type
_entity.pdbx_description
1 polymer ?
#
loop_
_entity_poly.entity_id
_entity_poly.type
_entity_poly.pdbx_seq_one_letter_code
_entity_poly.pdbx_strand_id
1 'polypeptide(L)'
;YSHLFGHRTGYSIGINYPPDWGEGHIMSIWAGDERALRVGMTFHLVPGLFELGKHLINISETVLVTETGCEPVTHFPREMFVV
;
A
#
# COMPACT_ATOMS: atom_id res chain seq x y z
N TYR A 1 14.88 10.93 3.53
CA TYR A 1 13.45 11.07 3.19
C TYR A 1 12.90 12.30 3.92
N SER A 2 11.99 13.08 3.30
CA SER A 2 11.39 14.24 3.98
C SER A 2 10.46 13.79 5.10
N HIS A 3 10.10 14.70 6.03
CA HIS A 3 9.17 14.41 7.13
C HIS A 3 7.77 13.96 6.66
N LEU A 4 7.45 14.17 5.38
CA LEU A 4 6.17 13.79 4.77
C LEU A 4 6.05 12.27 4.53
N PHE A 5 7.17 11.54 4.47
CA PHE A 5 7.24 10.12 4.07
C PHE A 5 7.75 9.22 5.21
N GLY A 6 7.09 9.27 6.37
CA GLY A 6 7.50 8.54 7.58
C GLY A 6 6.86 7.17 7.81
N HIS A 7 6.17 6.59 6.82
CA HIS A 7 5.33 5.41 6.96
C HIS A 7 5.57 4.40 5.83
N ARG A 8 5.20 3.13 6.05
CA ARG A 8 5.29 2.09 5.02
C ARG A 8 4.40 2.43 3.84
N THR A 9 4.91 2.22 2.63
CA THR A 9 4.17 2.48 1.39
C THR A 9 3.15 1.38 1.09
N GLY A 10 3.20 0.25 1.80
CA GLY A 10 2.22 -0.82 1.66
C GLY A 10 2.47 -1.98 2.62
N TYR A 11 1.55 -2.94 2.62
CA TYR A 11 1.64 -4.17 3.41
C TYR A 11 0.86 -5.30 2.73
N SER A 12 1.31 -6.54 2.96
CA SER A 12 0.62 -7.69 2.40
C SER A 12 -0.75 -7.88 3.07
N ILE A 13 -1.70 -8.37 2.28
CA ILE A 13 -3.09 -8.56 2.69
C ILE A 13 -3.59 -9.94 2.26
N GLY A 14 -4.60 -10.44 2.96
CA GLY A 14 -5.26 -11.70 2.67
C GLY A 14 -6.57 -11.80 3.44
N ILE A 15 -6.97 -13.01 3.81
CA ILE A 15 -8.09 -13.21 4.75
C ILE A 15 -7.62 -12.84 6.15
N ASN A 16 -8.36 -11.97 6.85
CA ASN A 16 -8.09 -11.65 8.25
C ASN A 16 -9.37 -11.24 9.00
N TYR A 17 -9.25 -11.07 10.31
CA TYR A 17 -10.31 -10.74 11.26
C TYR A 17 -9.91 -9.55 12.13
N PRO A 18 -10.85 -8.87 12.82
CA PRO A 18 -10.51 -7.76 13.71
C PRO A 18 -9.35 -8.08 14.66
N PRO A 19 -8.43 -7.14 14.89
CA PRO A 19 -8.56 -5.69 14.66
C PRO A 19 -7.91 -5.15 13.38
N ASP A 20 -7.22 -5.98 12.59
CA ASP A 20 -6.48 -5.56 11.39
C ASP A 20 -6.79 -6.48 10.22
N TRP A 21 -6.68 -5.94 9.00
CA TRP A 21 -6.89 -6.68 7.76
C TRP A 21 -5.59 -7.06 7.03
N GLY A 22 -4.46 -6.46 7.42
CA GLY A 22 -3.15 -6.80 6.86
C GLY A 22 -2.63 -8.11 7.43
N GLU A 23 -1.66 -8.72 6.77
CA GLU A 23 -1.01 -9.94 7.27
C GLU A 23 0.04 -9.63 8.37
N GLY A 24 -0.10 -8.48 9.03
CA GLY A 24 0.75 -8.03 10.13
C GLY A 24 2.22 -7.87 9.75
N HIS A 25 3.06 -8.73 10.32
CA HIS A 25 4.52 -8.70 10.20
C HIS A 25 5.06 -9.53 9.02
N ILE A 26 4.18 -10.15 8.23
CA ILE A 26 4.59 -10.98 7.10
C ILE A 26 5.37 -10.15 6.09
N MET A 27 4.77 -9.13 5.47
CA MET A 27 5.52 -8.28 4.54
C MET A 27 5.01 -6.85 4.51
N SER A 28 5.95 -5.90 4.46
CA SER A 28 5.67 -4.47 4.30
C SER A 28 6.50 -3.92 3.15
N ILE A 29 5.94 -3.01 2.37
CA ILE A 29 6.67 -2.30 1.33
C ILE A 29 7.33 -1.09 2.00
N TRP A 30 8.61 -1.23 2.33
CA TRP A 30 9.41 -0.20 2.99
C TRP A 30 10.85 -0.23 2.45
N ALA A 31 11.53 0.91 2.52
CA ALA A 31 12.92 1.02 2.08
C ALA A 31 13.86 0.11 2.91
N GLY A 32 14.48 -0.86 2.24
CA GLY A 32 15.40 -1.83 2.86
C GLY A 32 14.82 -3.22 3.09
N ASP A 33 13.55 -3.46 2.73
CA ASP A 33 13.06 -4.84 2.59
C ASP A 33 13.59 -5.44 1.29
N GLU A 34 14.46 -6.44 1.40
CA GLU A 34 15.13 -7.08 0.25
C GLU A 34 14.43 -8.38 -0.21
N ARG A 35 13.30 -8.74 0.43
CA ARG A 35 12.59 -9.97 0.07
C ARG A 35 12.00 -9.85 -1.32
N ALA A 36 12.26 -10.85 -2.16
CA ALA A 36 11.73 -10.91 -3.50
C ALA A 36 10.19 -11.01 -3.51
N LEU A 37 9.55 -10.19 -4.34
CA LEU A 37 8.14 -10.33 -4.68
C LEU A 37 7.92 -11.64 -5.44
N ARG A 38 6.82 -12.33 -5.14
CA ARG A 38 6.44 -13.60 -5.77
C ARG A 38 5.04 -13.50 -6.34
N VAL A 39 4.84 -14.17 -7.47
CA VAL A 39 3.53 -14.32 -8.13
C VAL A 39 2.51 -14.84 -7.13
N GLY A 40 1.32 -14.24 -7.12
CA GLY A 40 0.23 -14.59 -6.20
C GLY A 40 0.22 -13.79 -4.89
N MET A 41 1.27 -13.03 -4.58
CA MET A 41 1.25 -12.13 -3.42
C MET A 41 0.28 -10.96 -3.65
N THR A 42 -0.44 -10.57 -2.61
CA THR A 42 -1.38 -9.44 -2.63
C THR A 42 -0.96 -8.37 -1.63
N PHE A 43 -1.01 -7.10 -2.05
CA PHE A 43 -0.63 -5.96 -1.23
C PHE A 43 -1.67 -4.85 -1.29
N HIS A 44 -1.88 -4.19 -0.16
CA HIS A 44 -2.49 -2.87 -0.14
C HIS A 44 -1.38 -1.82 -0.16
N LEU A 45 -1.27 -1.09 -1.27
CA LEU A 45 -0.35 0.03 -1.44
C LEU A 45 -1.05 1.30 -0.96
N VAL A 46 -0.42 2.02 -0.03
CA VAL A 46 -0.98 3.19 0.65
C VAL A 46 -0.03 4.39 0.67
N PRO A 47 0.61 4.76 -0.46
CA PRO A 47 1.48 5.94 -0.46
C PRO A 47 0.69 7.18 -0.04
N GLY A 48 1.17 7.85 1.02
CA GLY A 48 0.58 9.11 1.47
C GLY A 48 1.62 10.18 1.75
N LEU A 49 1.17 11.43 1.63
CA LEU A 49 1.88 12.61 2.11
C LEU A 49 1.14 13.16 3.30
N PHE A 50 1.84 13.27 4.42
CA PHE A 50 1.25 13.71 5.68
C PHE A 50 1.98 14.95 6.17
N GLU A 51 1.35 16.12 6.03
CA GLU A 51 1.81 17.36 6.66
C GLU A 51 0.95 17.61 7.89
N LEU A 52 1.52 17.31 9.07
CA LEU A 52 0.80 17.35 10.33
C LEU A 52 0.19 18.73 10.58
N GLY A 53 -1.11 18.76 10.89
CA GLY A 53 -1.86 19.98 11.19
C GLY A 53 -2.18 20.85 9.98
N LYS A 54 -1.88 20.42 8.74
CA LYS A 54 -2.21 21.17 7.52
C LYS A 54 -3.04 20.35 6.55
N HIS A 55 -2.42 19.40 5.86
CA HIS A 55 -3.04 18.68 4.75
C HIS A 55 -2.49 17.26 4.66
N LEU A 56 -3.31 16.38 4.07
CA LEU A 56 -2.98 14.99 3.83
C LEU A 56 -3.54 14.59 2.47
N ILE A 57 -2.73 13.85 1.71
CA ILE A 57 -3.20 13.16 0.51
C ILE A 57 -2.76 11.70 0.59
N ASN A 58 -3.70 10.79 0.33
CA ASN A 58 -3.43 9.37 0.18
C ASN A 58 -4.26 8.86 -1.00
N ILE A 59 -3.59 8.18 -1.94
CA ILE A 59 -4.25 7.46 -3.03
C ILE A 59 -3.72 6.03 -2.93
N SER A 60 -4.62 5.11 -2.59
CA SER A 60 -4.26 3.72 -2.34
C SER A 60 -4.76 2.80 -3.45
N GLU A 61 -4.17 1.61 -3.52
CA GLU A 61 -4.52 0.58 -4.48
C GLU A 61 -4.31 -0.79 -3.86
N THR A 62 -5.15 -1.76 -4.23
CA THR A 62 -4.87 -3.16 -3.93
C THR A 62 -4.33 -3.84 -5.18
N VAL A 63 -3.17 -4.47 -5.06
CA VAL A 63 -2.47 -5.09 -6.20
C VAL A 63 -2.21 -6.58 -5.97
N LEU A 64 -2.32 -7.35 -7.05
CA LEU A 64 -1.86 -8.73 -7.15
C LEU A 64 -0.54 -8.76 -7.92
N VAL A 65 0.48 -9.44 -7.39
CA VAL A 65 1.74 -9.70 -8.10
C VAL A 65 1.52 -10.80 -9.14
N THR A 66 1.84 -10.50 -10.39
CA THR A 66 1.71 -11.38 -11.55
C THR A 66 3.08 -11.83 -12.04
N GLU A 67 3.14 -12.77 -12.99
CA GLU A 67 4.41 -13.24 -13.56
C GLU A 67 5.25 -12.13 -14.21
N THR A 68 4.59 -11.08 -14.71
CA THR A 68 5.22 -9.99 -15.47
C THR A 68 5.15 -8.64 -14.76
N GLY A 69 4.66 -8.57 -13.51
CA GLY A 69 4.53 -7.32 -12.78
C GLY A 69 3.47 -7.38 -11.67
N CYS A 70 2.53 -6.43 -11.70
CA CYS A 70 1.37 -6.44 -10.82
C CYS A 70 0.14 -5.88 -11.52
N GLU A 71 -1.04 -6.26 -11.04
CA GLU A 71 -2.32 -5.73 -11.52
C GLU A 71 -3.18 -5.19 -10.36
N PRO A 72 -3.84 -4.04 -10.55
CA PRO A 72 -4.87 -3.57 -9.62
C PRO A 72 -6.07 -4.52 -9.60
N VAL A 73 -6.57 -4.85 -8.41
CA VAL A 73 -7.82 -5.61 -8.26
C VAL A 73 -9.02 -4.70 -7.96
N THR A 74 -8.77 -3.43 -7.63
CA THR A 74 -9.79 -2.39 -7.50
C THR A 74 -9.80 -1.45 -8.70
N HIS A 75 -11.00 -1.04 -9.12
CA HIS A 75 -11.21 -0.22 -10.33
C HIS A 75 -11.96 1.06 -9.97
N PHE A 76 -11.20 2.05 -9.52
CA PHE A 76 -11.68 3.40 -9.22
C PHE A 76 -10.66 4.42 -9.75
N PRO A 77 -11.08 5.61 -10.23
CA PRO A 77 -10.12 6.59 -10.74
C PRO A 77 -9.14 7.03 -9.66
N ARG A 78 -7.85 7.07 -10.03
CA ARG A 78 -6.72 7.43 -9.14
C ARG A 78 -6.40 8.92 -9.24
N GLU A 79 -7.43 9.75 -9.14
CA GLU A 79 -7.33 11.19 -9.25
C GLU A 79 -7.89 11.87 -8.00
N MET A 80 -7.55 13.14 -7.82
CA MET A 80 -8.14 13.95 -6.77
C MET A 80 -9.53 14.40 -7.21
N PHE A 81 -10.53 14.06 -6.42
CA PHE A 81 -11.90 14.53 -6.63
C PHE A 81 -12.14 15.84 -5.88
N VAL A 82 -12.93 16.72 -6.49
CA VAL A 82 -13.46 17.94 -5.86
C VAL A 82 -14.96 17.78 -5.78
N VAL A 83 -15.52 17.95 -4.59
CA VAL A 83 -16.95 17.78 -4.29
C VAL A 83 -17.54 19.11 -3.84
#